data_AF-A0A1V5NNT6-F1
#
_entry.id   AF-A0A1V5NNT6-F1
#
_cell.length_a   1.000
_cell.length_b   1.000
_cell.length_c   1.000
_cell.angle_alpha   90.00
_cell.angle_beta   90.00
_cell.angle_gamma   90.00
#
_symmetry.space_group_name_H-M   'P 1'
#
loop_
_entity.id
_entity.type
_entity.pdbx_description
1 polymer ?
#
loop_
_entity_poly.entity_id
_entity_poly.type
_entity_poly.pdbx_seq_one_letter_code
_entity_poly.pdbx_strand_id
1 'polypeptide(L)'
;MTKEHKKPHLTFYPMAERHNLVKRSDFGVVPDRPASVQALLDCIPSIHAGKTFRQAIDAIVAARTNGRPVLLGMGAHVIKCGLAPLLIRLIEAKIVTGIALNGAGSIHDFELAAFGETSEDVGKELARGRFGFVEETGAWMGRAIHQGAASGHGLGHSLYEAMNASRELFPYRHESLLWQCGKHGIPCTVHVAIGTDFIHLHPAVDGASLGAASFRDFEIVCDQVGDLEGGVYWNLGSAVVLPEVFLKAVSRAHNLGRHLQGLTTISTTVTLMAVITADTIDDSRVPRMSSTQTTAMMPRVLQLIRTSPNVLVSDPIGGHSAHRHRCPSTVFRYDDQPSATTAAATANSRIRSQPMIHATNSPKVA
;
A
#
# COMPACT_ATOMS: atom_id res chain seq x y z
N MET A 1 22.06 41.13 -15.64
CA MET A 1 22.44 41.79 -14.37
C MET A 1 21.71 41.10 -13.23
N THR A 2 22.40 40.28 -12.45
CA THR A 2 21.87 39.72 -11.19
C THR A 2 21.90 40.82 -10.13
N LYS A 3 20.76 41.15 -9.52
CA LYS A 3 20.73 42.09 -8.38
C LYS A 3 21.65 41.55 -7.28
N GLU A 4 22.55 42.39 -6.78
CA GLU A 4 23.36 42.08 -5.59
C GLU A 4 22.44 41.72 -4.43
N HIS A 5 22.48 40.45 -4.02
CA HIS A 5 21.72 39.98 -2.87
C HIS A 5 22.61 40.08 -1.62
N LYS A 6 22.40 41.12 -0.80
CA LYS A 6 22.99 41.18 0.54
C LYS A 6 22.22 40.27 1.47
N LYS A 7 22.92 39.30 2.08
CA LYS A 7 22.36 38.37 3.05
C LYS A 7 21.85 39.17 4.27
N PRO A 8 20.59 39.00 4.71
CA PRO A 8 20.05 39.75 5.83
C PRO A 8 20.73 39.38 7.16
N HIS A 9 20.76 40.32 8.11
CA HIS A 9 21.18 40.05 9.48
C HIS A 9 20.10 39.27 10.24
N LEU A 10 20.49 38.14 10.82
CA LEU A 10 19.63 37.28 11.63
C LEU A 10 20.09 37.30 13.09
N THR A 11 19.14 37.15 14.01
CA THR A 11 19.38 37.07 15.46
C THR A 11 19.40 35.61 15.91
N PHE A 12 20.30 35.27 16.83
CA PHE A 12 20.48 33.93 17.36
C PHE A 12 20.44 33.95 18.89
N TYR A 13 20.10 32.83 19.54
CA TYR A 13 20.06 32.69 20.99
C TYR A 13 20.85 31.45 21.47
N PRO A 14 21.39 31.46 22.72
CA PRO A 14 22.15 30.35 23.28
C PRO A 14 21.35 29.05 23.44
N MET A 15 22.04 27.90 23.30
CA MET A 15 21.45 26.57 23.52
C MET A 15 20.85 26.39 24.92
N ALA A 16 21.41 27.07 25.94
CA ALA A 16 20.94 27.03 27.31
C ALA A 16 19.52 27.59 27.48
N GLU A 17 19.08 28.47 26.57
CA GLU A 17 17.73 29.03 26.56
C GLU A 17 16.74 28.15 25.79
N ARG A 18 17.22 27.14 25.04
CA ARG A 18 16.36 26.25 24.23
C ARG A 18 15.80 25.11 25.08
N HIS A 19 14.48 24.96 25.09
CA HIS A 19 13.84 23.75 25.59
C HIS A 19 14.05 22.58 24.60
N ASN A 20 14.89 21.62 24.96
CA ASN A 20 15.25 20.49 24.11
C ASN A 20 14.32 19.29 24.38
N LEU A 21 13.64 18.80 23.33
CA LEU A 21 12.66 17.70 23.44
C LEU A 21 13.28 16.30 23.45
N VAL A 22 14.54 16.17 23.03
CA VAL A 22 15.26 14.89 22.98
C VAL A 22 16.55 15.02 23.77
N LYS A 23 16.78 14.05 24.64
CA LYS A 23 17.94 13.94 25.52
C LYS A 23 18.72 12.67 25.20
N ARG A 24 19.98 12.63 25.61
CA ARG A 24 20.83 11.42 25.45
C ARG A 24 20.25 10.20 26.16
N SER A 25 19.50 10.40 27.24
CA SER A 25 18.78 9.34 27.96
C SER A 25 17.67 8.68 27.14
N ASP A 26 17.23 9.32 26.07
CA ASP A 26 16.15 8.83 25.22
C ASP A 26 16.68 7.95 24.08
N PHE A 27 18.01 7.79 23.96
CA PHE A 27 18.63 7.02 22.90
C PHE A 27 18.51 5.52 23.17
N GLY A 28 18.46 4.76 22.08
CA GLY A 28 18.45 3.30 22.13
C GLY A 28 19.77 2.77 22.68
N VAL A 29 19.72 1.57 23.24
CA VAL A 29 20.88 0.87 23.80
C VAL A 29 21.33 -0.20 22.82
N VAL A 30 22.64 -0.42 22.72
CA VAL A 30 23.18 -1.54 21.94
C VAL A 30 23.30 -2.75 22.88
N PRO A 31 22.68 -3.89 22.57
CA PRO A 31 22.75 -5.07 23.43
C PRO A 31 24.13 -5.75 23.31
N ASP A 32 24.70 -6.19 24.44
CA ASP A 32 26.04 -6.80 24.52
C ASP A 32 26.12 -8.25 23.98
N ARG A 33 24.98 -8.88 23.67
CA ARG A 33 24.84 -10.30 23.29
C ARG A 33 23.73 -10.46 22.26
N PRO A 34 23.62 -11.61 21.54
CA PRO A 34 22.45 -11.85 20.69
C PRO A 34 21.19 -11.71 21.54
N ALA A 35 20.44 -10.65 21.23
CA ALA A 35 19.30 -10.25 22.01
C ALA A 35 18.17 -11.26 21.82
N SER A 36 17.48 -11.63 22.91
CA SER A 36 16.13 -12.16 22.78
C SER A 36 15.25 -11.13 22.06
N VAL A 37 14.10 -11.54 21.52
CA VAL A 37 13.15 -10.57 20.92
C VAL A 37 12.79 -9.48 21.92
N GLN A 38 12.60 -9.83 23.21
CA GLN A 38 12.34 -8.85 24.26
C GLN A 38 13.51 -7.87 24.41
N ALA A 39 14.75 -8.37 24.50
CA ALA A 39 15.92 -7.50 24.61
C ALA A 39 16.09 -6.60 23.38
N LEU A 40 15.74 -7.08 22.17
CA LEU A 40 15.74 -6.26 20.96
C LEU A 40 14.67 -5.16 21.04
N LEU A 41 13.46 -5.49 21.49
CA LEU A 41 12.40 -4.51 21.69
C LEU A 41 12.84 -3.45 22.69
N ASP A 42 13.40 -3.85 23.84
CA ASP A 42 13.87 -2.95 24.90
C ASP A 42 14.96 -1.97 24.43
N CYS A 43 15.74 -2.35 23.41
CA CYS A 43 16.77 -1.50 22.81
C CYS A 43 16.20 -0.40 21.89
N ILE A 44 14.98 -0.56 21.38
CA ILE A 44 14.36 0.45 20.50
C ILE A 44 14.02 1.70 21.34
N PRO A 45 14.44 2.91 20.94
CA PRO A 45 14.11 4.14 21.66
C PRO A 45 12.60 4.36 21.81
N SER A 46 12.12 4.77 22.98
CA SER A 46 10.70 5.12 23.21
C SER A 46 10.34 6.55 22.74
N ILE A 47 10.95 7.01 21.65
CA ILE A 47 10.74 8.32 21.03
C ILE A 47 10.33 8.17 19.57
N HIS A 48 9.55 9.14 19.06
CA HIS A 48 9.06 9.17 17.68
C HIS A 48 8.50 7.81 17.22
N ALA A 49 9.06 7.23 16.15
CA ALA A 49 8.61 5.96 15.57
C ALA A 49 8.70 4.77 16.55
N GLY A 50 9.67 4.76 17.47
CA GLY A 50 9.79 3.66 18.44
C GLY A 50 8.69 3.69 19.51
N LYS A 51 8.16 4.89 19.82
CA LYS A 51 6.93 5.04 20.61
C LYS A 51 5.71 4.56 19.82
N THR A 52 5.55 4.99 18.57
CA THR A 52 4.44 4.55 17.70
C THR A 52 4.42 3.04 17.51
N PHE A 53 5.60 2.42 17.34
CA PHE A 53 5.75 0.98 17.22
C PHE A 53 5.27 0.22 18.46
N ARG A 54 5.63 0.69 19.67
CA ARG A 54 5.11 0.13 20.92
C ARG A 54 3.61 0.29 21.04
N GLN A 55 3.09 1.48 20.74
CA GLN A 55 1.65 1.74 20.77
C GLN A 55 0.88 0.81 19.82
N ALA A 56 1.44 0.49 18.65
CA ALA A 56 0.86 -0.47 17.72
C ALA A 56 0.84 -1.90 18.31
N ILE A 57 1.94 -2.34 18.92
CA ILE A 57 2.02 -3.63 19.62
C ILE A 57 0.99 -3.67 20.76
N ASP A 58 1.00 -2.67 21.63
CA ASP A 58 0.12 -2.56 22.79
C ASP A 58 -1.36 -2.56 22.38
N ALA A 59 -1.72 -1.87 21.29
CA ALA A 59 -3.08 -1.86 20.77
C ALA A 59 -3.54 -3.26 20.30
N ILE A 60 -2.69 -4.00 19.57
CA ILE A 60 -2.99 -5.36 19.14
C ILE A 60 -3.14 -6.29 20.35
N VAL A 61 -2.21 -6.22 21.30
CA VAL A 61 -2.22 -7.04 22.52
C VAL A 61 -3.45 -6.72 23.37
N ALA A 62 -3.76 -5.45 23.59
CA ALA A 62 -4.92 -5.01 24.37
C ALA A 62 -6.23 -5.43 23.70
N ALA A 63 -6.37 -5.25 22.39
CA ALA A 63 -7.56 -5.69 21.67
C ALA A 63 -7.78 -7.20 21.85
N ARG A 64 -6.77 -8.03 21.61
CA ARG A 64 -6.91 -9.50 21.75
C ARG A 64 -7.12 -9.95 23.20
N THR A 65 -6.44 -9.34 24.16
CA THR A 65 -6.63 -9.63 25.59
C THR A 65 -8.06 -9.33 26.05
N ASN A 66 -8.68 -8.29 25.47
CA ASN A 66 -10.07 -7.91 25.73
C ASN A 66 -11.09 -8.60 24.80
N GLY A 67 -10.68 -9.63 24.06
CA GLY A 67 -11.55 -10.38 23.15
C GLY A 67 -11.99 -9.59 21.90
N ARG A 68 -11.38 -8.44 21.61
CA ARG A 68 -11.70 -7.56 20.47
C ARG A 68 -10.98 -7.97 19.20
N PRO A 69 -11.58 -7.78 18.02
CA PRO A 69 -11.02 -8.24 16.74
C PRO A 69 -9.79 -7.43 16.30
N VAL A 70 -8.96 -8.08 15.47
CA VAL A 70 -7.83 -7.47 14.75
C VAL A 70 -7.98 -7.84 13.27
N LEU A 71 -8.38 -6.86 12.46
CA LEU A 71 -8.56 -6.99 11.02
C LEU A 71 -7.30 -6.51 10.29
N LEU A 72 -6.69 -7.38 9.49
CA LEU A 72 -5.50 -7.05 8.69
C LEU A 72 -5.90 -6.75 7.24
N GLY A 73 -5.77 -5.51 6.80
CA GLY A 73 -5.77 -5.16 5.39
C GLY A 73 -4.34 -5.25 4.82
N MET A 74 -4.11 -5.96 3.72
CA MET A 74 -2.76 -6.05 3.15
C MET A 74 -2.68 -6.12 1.63
N GLY A 75 -1.59 -5.61 1.09
CA GLY A 75 -1.25 -5.69 -0.33
C GLY A 75 -0.26 -6.81 -0.65
N ALA A 76 -0.07 -7.07 -1.95
CA ALA A 76 0.83 -8.08 -2.51
C ALA A 76 2.27 -8.12 -1.96
N HIS A 77 2.88 -6.97 -1.67
CA HIS A 77 4.30 -6.93 -1.31
C HIS A 77 4.63 -7.69 -0.03
N VAL A 78 3.69 -7.78 0.91
CA VAL A 78 3.90 -8.51 2.16
C VAL A 78 4.13 -10.00 1.88
N ILE A 79 3.35 -10.57 0.96
CA ILE A 79 3.49 -11.96 0.51
C ILE A 79 4.80 -12.12 -0.26
N LYS A 80 5.10 -11.22 -1.20
CA LYS A 80 6.34 -11.24 -1.99
C LYS A 80 7.62 -11.14 -1.16
N CYS A 81 7.56 -10.47 0.00
CA CYS A 81 8.66 -10.39 0.95
C CYS A 81 8.82 -11.66 1.81
N GLY A 82 8.03 -12.72 1.56
CA GLY A 82 8.11 -13.98 2.29
C GLY A 82 7.55 -13.92 3.72
N LEU A 83 6.65 -12.96 4.01
CA LEU A 83 6.13 -12.76 5.37
C LEU A 83 4.87 -13.57 5.67
N ALA A 84 4.30 -14.27 4.69
CA ALA A 84 3.11 -15.10 4.86
C ALA A 84 3.24 -16.12 6.01
N PRO A 85 4.36 -16.86 6.19
CA PRO A 85 4.51 -17.78 7.32
C PRO A 85 4.35 -17.11 8.69
N LEU A 86 4.81 -15.86 8.86
CA LEU A 86 4.65 -15.13 10.12
C LEU A 86 3.18 -14.75 10.37
N LEU A 87 2.48 -14.31 9.32
CA LEU A 87 1.05 -14.00 9.40
C LEU A 87 0.20 -15.24 9.68
N ILE A 88 0.57 -16.39 9.10
CA ILE A 88 -0.06 -17.68 9.38
C ILE A 88 0.06 -18.04 10.87
N ARG A 89 1.21 -17.80 11.50
CA ARG A 89 1.33 -18.00 12.95
C ARG A 89 0.39 -17.09 13.75
N LEU A 90 0.11 -15.88 13.28
CA LEU A 90 -0.87 -14.98 13.91
C LEU A 90 -2.32 -15.45 13.68
N ILE A 91 -2.63 -16.04 12.52
CA ILE A 91 -3.92 -16.69 12.23
C ILE A 91 -4.11 -17.89 13.17
N GLU A 92 -3.12 -18.80 13.26
CA GLU A 92 -3.16 -19.99 14.11
C GLU A 92 -3.34 -19.63 15.60
N ALA A 93 -2.67 -18.57 16.05
CA ALA A 93 -2.80 -18.03 17.40
C ALA A 93 -4.08 -17.21 17.63
N LYS A 94 -4.94 -17.06 16.62
CA LYS A 94 -6.15 -16.22 16.64
C LYS A 94 -5.87 -14.77 17.06
N ILE A 95 -4.68 -14.27 16.73
CA ILE A 95 -4.30 -12.87 16.91
C ILE A 95 -4.91 -12.05 15.79
N VAL A 96 -4.75 -12.48 14.53
CA VAL A 96 -5.48 -11.90 13.39
C VAL A 96 -6.82 -12.62 13.28
N THR A 97 -7.91 -11.86 13.24
CA THR A 97 -9.28 -12.39 13.21
C THR A 97 -9.99 -12.19 11.87
N GLY A 98 -9.31 -11.58 10.91
CA GLY A 98 -9.78 -11.36 9.55
C GLY A 98 -8.68 -10.80 8.68
N ILE A 99 -8.72 -11.10 7.39
CA ILE A 99 -7.80 -10.54 6.40
C ILE A 99 -8.60 -9.95 5.24
N ALA A 100 -8.20 -8.75 4.79
CA ALA A 100 -8.66 -8.14 3.55
C ALA A 100 -7.45 -7.97 2.62
N LEU A 101 -7.49 -8.62 1.46
CA LEU A 101 -6.47 -8.52 0.41
C LEU A 101 -6.92 -7.57 -0.69
N ASN A 102 -5.96 -6.93 -1.36
CA ASN A 102 -6.22 -6.41 -2.71
C ASN A 102 -6.11 -7.55 -3.74
N GLY A 103 -6.58 -7.31 -4.97
CA GLY A 103 -6.55 -8.32 -6.04
C GLY A 103 -5.16 -8.92 -6.28
N ALA A 104 -4.13 -8.08 -6.47
CA ALA A 104 -2.74 -8.54 -6.58
C ALA A 104 -2.29 -9.44 -5.41
N GLY A 105 -2.68 -9.13 -4.16
CA GLY A 105 -2.36 -9.96 -3.01
C GLY A 105 -2.92 -11.37 -3.13
N SER A 106 -4.16 -11.51 -3.60
CA SER A 106 -4.76 -12.82 -3.84
C SER A 106 -4.05 -13.61 -4.95
N ILE A 107 -3.59 -12.94 -6.00
CA ILE A 107 -2.88 -13.58 -7.12
C ILE A 107 -1.53 -14.13 -6.64
N HIS A 108 -0.72 -13.32 -5.96
CA HIS A 108 0.59 -13.76 -5.46
C HIS A 108 0.46 -14.90 -4.44
N ASP A 109 -0.55 -14.85 -3.56
CA ASP A 109 -0.82 -15.94 -2.62
C ASP A 109 -1.22 -17.24 -3.34
N PHE A 110 -2.07 -17.14 -4.37
CA PHE A 110 -2.54 -18.26 -5.17
C PHE A 110 -1.41 -18.89 -6.00
N GLU A 111 -0.58 -18.08 -6.64
CA GLU A 111 0.57 -18.56 -7.41
C GLU A 111 1.60 -19.26 -6.53
N LEU A 112 1.92 -18.68 -5.36
CA LEU A 112 2.81 -19.35 -4.41
C LEU A 112 2.23 -20.68 -3.93
N ALA A 113 0.92 -20.74 -3.64
CA ALA A 113 0.27 -21.99 -3.25
C ALA A 113 0.39 -23.10 -4.30
N ALA A 114 0.28 -22.73 -5.58
CA ALA A 114 0.30 -23.65 -6.71
C ALA A 114 1.73 -24.03 -7.13
N PHE A 115 2.58 -23.03 -7.32
CA PHE A 115 3.85 -23.17 -8.03
C PHE A 115 5.08 -22.98 -7.12
N GLY A 116 4.91 -22.38 -5.94
CA GLY A 116 6.01 -22.05 -5.03
C GLY A 116 6.81 -20.82 -5.48
N GLU A 117 6.39 -20.18 -6.57
CA GLU A 117 7.00 -18.99 -7.15
C GLU A 117 5.93 -18.02 -7.66
N THR A 118 6.28 -16.73 -7.71
CA THR A 118 5.39 -15.67 -8.18
C THR A 118 6.21 -14.43 -8.54
N SER A 119 5.56 -13.44 -9.16
CA SER A 119 6.17 -12.23 -9.72
C SER A 119 6.97 -12.46 -10.99
N GLU A 120 6.83 -11.51 -11.91
CA GLU A 120 7.55 -11.48 -13.17
C GLU A 120 8.34 -10.16 -13.33
N ASP A 121 9.24 -10.13 -14.31
CA ASP A 121 9.91 -8.90 -14.72
C ASP A 121 8.94 -8.04 -15.54
N VAL A 122 8.29 -7.10 -14.85
CA VAL A 122 7.27 -6.20 -15.41
C VAL A 122 7.79 -5.44 -16.64
N GLY A 123 9.00 -4.89 -16.58
CA GLY A 123 9.54 -4.08 -17.69
C GLY A 123 9.76 -4.91 -18.94
N LYS A 124 10.35 -6.10 -18.76
CA LYS A 124 10.64 -7.06 -19.84
C LYS A 124 9.36 -7.61 -20.48
N GLU A 125 8.37 -7.99 -19.68
CA GLU A 125 7.17 -8.65 -20.19
C GLU A 125 6.13 -7.66 -20.73
N LEU A 126 6.09 -6.42 -20.22
CA LEU A 126 5.30 -5.34 -20.84
C LEU A 126 5.80 -5.02 -22.26
N ALA A 127 7.12 -4.93 -22.44
CA ALA A 127 7.71 -4.68 -23.76
C ALA A 127 7.37 -5.78 -24.78
N ARG A 128 7.00 -6.98 -24.30
CA ARG A 128 6.60 -8.12 -25.12
C ARG A 128 5.09 -8.33 -25.23
N GLY A 129 4.30 -7.54 -24.52
CA GLY A 129 2.85 -7.75 -24.42
C GLY A 129 2.46 -9.07 -23.75
N ARG A 130 3.30 -9.59 -22.85
CA ARG A 130 3.07 -10.85 -22.12
C ARG A 130 2.92 -10.67 -20.61
N PHE A 131 3.01 -9.44 -20.12
CA PHE A 131 2.86 -9.13 -18.70
C PHE A 131 1.51 -9.63 -18.17
N GLY A 132 1.55 -10.62 -17.28
CA GLY A 132 0.38 -11.23 -16.67
C GLY A 132 -0.45 -12.13 -17.60
N PHE A 133 0.12 -12.63 -18.70
CA PHE A 133 -0.56 -13.58 -19.60
C PHE A 133 -0.22 -15.05 -19.24
N VAL A 134 -0.31 -15.39 -17.95
CA VAL A 134 -0.13 -16.77 -17.45
C VAL A 134 -1.47 -17.50 -17.50
N GLU A 135 -1.55 -18.56 -18.31
CA GLU A 135 -2.78 -19.32 -18.58
C GLU A 135 -3.33 -19.98 -17.32
N GLU A 136 -2.48 -20.68 -16.56
CA GLU A 136 -2.89 -21.44 -15.38
C GLU A 136 -3.52 -20.51 -14.33
N THR A 137 -2.84 -19.43 -13.96
CA THR A 137 -3.34 -18.47 -12.97
C THR A 137 -4.68 -17.86 -13.41
N GLY A 138 -4.76 -17.34 -14.64
CA GLY A 138 -5.96 -16.69 -15.16
C GLY A 138 -7.14 -17.66 -15.30
N ALA A 139 -6.91 -18.84 -15.87
CA ALA A 139 -7.94 -19.84 -16.09
C ALA A 139 -8.46 -20.44 -14.77
N TRP A 140 -7.58 -20.72 -13.81
CA TRP A 140 -7.95 -21.40 -12.57
C TRP A 140 -8.66 -20.44 -11.61
N MET A 141 -8.14 -19.22 -11.44
CA MET A 141 -8.81 -18.20 -10.64
C MET A 141 -10.14 -17.79 -11.28
N GLY A 142 -10.21 -17.65 -12.61
CA GLY A 142 -11.45 -17.31 -13.31
C GLY A 142 -12.56 -18.34 -13.09
N ARG A 143 -12.24 -19.64 -13.21
CA ARG A 143 -13.20 -20.71 -12.88
C ARG A 143 -13.65 -20.67 -11.42
N ALA A 144 -12.71 -20.48 -10.48
CA ALA A 144 -13.02 -20.38 -9.07
C ALA A 144 -13.96 -19.20 -8.76
N ILE A 145 -13.69 -18.04 -9.35
CA ILE A 145 -14.51 -16.82 -9.22
C ILE A 145 -15.92 -17.07 -9.77
N HIS A 146 -16.03 -17.67 -10.95
CA HIS A 146 -17.32 -17.97 -11.58
C HIS A 146 -18.17 -18.93 -10.73
N GLN A 147 -17.58 -20.04 -10.28
CA GLN A 147 -18.26 -21.03 -9.43
C GLN A 147 -18.65 -20.46 -8.07
N GLY A 148 -17.75 -19.65 -7.50
CA GLY A 148 -17.98 -18.94 -6.24
C GLY A 148 -19.13 -17.95 -6.32
N ALA A 149 -19.15 -17.11 -7.35
CA ALA A 149 -20.23 -16.16 -7.59
C ALA A 149 -21.59 -16.89 -7.76
N ALA A 150 -21.63 -17.99 -8.51
CA ALA A 150 -22.82 -18.81 -8.67
C ALA A 150 -23.31 -19.43 -7.34
N SER A 151 -22.39 -19.63 -6.39
CA SER A 151 -22.67 -20.16 -5.04
C SER A 151 -22.91 -19.06 -3.99
N GLY A 152 -22.89 -17.78 -4.37
CA GLY A 152 -23.04 -16.64 -3.45
C GLY A 152 -21.83 -16.42 -2.53
N HIS A 153 -20.67 -16.95 -2.90
CA HIS A 153 -19.43 -16.83 -2.15
C HIS A 153 -18.67 -15.54 -2.49
N GLY A 154 -17.96 -15.02 -1.49
CA GLY A 154 -16.96 -13.98 -1.70
C GLY A 154 -15.73 -14.52 -2.43
N LEU A 155 -14.95 -13.64 -3.07
CA LEU A 155 -13.81 -14.01 -3.90
C LEU A 155 -12.75 -14.79 -3.10
N GLY A 156 -12.40 -14.32 -1.90
CA GLY A 156 -11.40 -15.00 -1.06
C GLY A 156 -11.83 -16.42 -0.65
N HIS A 157 -13.10 -16.61 -0.27
CA HIS A 157 -13.63 -17.95 0.02
C HIS A 157 -13.69 -18.83 -1.23
N SER A 158 -14.00 -18.25 -2.39
CA SER A 158 -14.04 -18.98 -3.67
C SER A 158 -12.68 -19.54 -4.05
N LEU A 159 -11.61 -18.78 -3.83
CA LEU A 159 -10.23 -19.24 -4.06
C LEU A 159 -9.82 -20.34 -3.06
N TYR A 160 -10.22 -20.21 -1.79
CA TYR A 160 -10.02 -21.27 -0.80
C TYR A 160 -10.69 -22.58 -1.23
N GLU A 161 -11.98 -22.54 -1.61
CA GLU A 161 -12.74 -23.73 -2.02
C GLU A 161 -12.09 -24.41 -3.24
N ALA A 162 -11.64 -23.63 -4.23
CA ALA A 162 -10.91 -24.17 -5.37
C ALA A 162 -9.60 -24.86 -4.96
N MET A 163 -8.80 -24.23 -4.07
CA MET A 163 -7.58 -24.84 -3.55
C MET A 163 -7.84 -26.10 -2.72
N ASN A 164 -8.94 -26.10 -1.96
CA ASN A 164 -9.33 -27.23 -1.12
C ASN A 164 -9.89 -28.40 -1.93
N ALA A 165 -10.55 -28.13 -3.06
CA ALA A 165 -11.07 -29.15 -3.97
C ALA A 165 -9.97 -29.82 -4.82
N SER A 166 -8.91 -29.10 -5.16
CA SER A 166 -7.82 -29.57 -6.03
C SER A 166 -6.45 -29.51 -5.35
N ARG A 167 -6.32 -30.07 -4.14
CA ARG A 167 -5.13 -29.91 -3.28
C ARG A 167 -3.82 -30.35 -3.92
N GLU A 168 -3.87 -31.27 -4.87
CA GLU A 168 -2.74 -31.75 -5.67
C GLU A 168 -2.15 -30.67 -6.58
N LEU A 169 -2.97 -29.72 -7.04
CA LEU A 169 -2.52 -28.55 -7.81
C LEU A 169 -1.90 -27.47 -6.91
N PHE A 170 -2.07 -27.58 -5.59
CA PHE A 170 -1.58 -26.61 -4.61
C PHE A 170 -0.69 -27.29 -3.55
N PRO A 171 0.49 -27.79 -3.94
CA PRO A 171 1.42 -28.45 -3.01
C PRO A 171 1.89 -27.52 -1.88
N TYR A 172 1.98 -26.21 -2.13
CA TYR A 172 2.45 -25.21 -1.17
C TYR A 172 1.32 -24.46 -0.46
N ARG A 173 0.06 -24.92 -0.55
CA ARG A 173 -1.11 -24.31 0.11
C ARG A 173 -0.95 -24.04 1.62
N HIS A 174 -0.06 -24.75 2.30
CA HIS A 174 0.22 -24.53 3.72
C HIS A 174 0.90 -23.18 4.00
N GLU A 175 1.47 -22.53 2.97
CA GLU A 175 2.04 -21.18 3.03
C GLU A 175 1.07 -20.09 2.54
N SER A 176 -0.12 -20.46 2.03
CA SER A 176 -1.12 -19.53 1.52
C SER A 176 -2.01 -18.99 2.63
N LEU A 177 -2.17 -17.67 2.67
CA LEU A 177 -3.09 -16.97 3.56
C LEU A 177 -4.54 -17.29 3.24
N LEU A 178 -4.92 -17.33 1.95
CA LEU A 178 -6.27 -17.70 1.53
C LEU A 178 -6.61 -19.10 2.03
N TRP A 179 -5.70 -20.07 1.85
CA TRP A 179 -5.92 -21.45 2.26
C TRP A 179 -6.01 -21.58 3.79
N GLN A 180 -5.07 -20.96 4.50
CA GLN A 180 -5.00 -21.02 5.96
C GLN A 180 -6.18 -20.30 6.62
N CYS A 181 -6.62 -19.15 6.10
CA CYS A 181 -7.84 -18.48 6.57
C CYS A 181 -9.07 -19.37 6.45
N GLY A 182 -9.30 -19.97 5.27
CA GLY A 182 -10.43 -20.88 5.06
C GLY A 182 -10.38 -22.11 5.98
N LYS A 183 -9.21 -22.74 6.11
CA LYS A 183 -8.99 -23.88 7.01
C LYS A 183 -9.29 -23.54 8.48
N HIS A 184 -8.93 -22.33 8.92
CA HIS A 184 -9.10 -21.89 10.31
C HIS A 184 -10.44 -21.17 10.56
N GLY A 185 -11.31 -21.06 9.56
CA GLY A 185 -12.60 -20.38 9.67
C GLY A 185 -12.47 -18.87 9.90
N ILE A 186 -11.38 -18.26 9.44
CA ILE A 186 -11.13 -16.83 9.51
C ILE A 186 -11.55 -16.20 8.17
N PRO A 187 -12.39 -15.15 8.15
CA PRO A 187 -12.77 -14.53 6.88
C PRO A 187 -11.55 -13.90 6.20
N CYS A 188 -11.35 -14.25 4.94
CA CYS A 188 -10.37 -13.63 4.05
C CYS A 188 -11.11 -13.08 2.84
N THR A 189 -11.13 -11.75 2.70
CA THR A 189 -11.81 -11.04 1.62
C THR A 189 -10.80 -10.54 0.58
N VAL A 190 -11.23 -10.40 -0.67
CA VAL A 190 -10.42 -9.84 -1.76
C VAL A 190 -11.17 -8.71 -2.45
N HIS A 191 -10.56 -7.52 -2.40
CA HIS A 191 -11.12 -6.29 -2.97
C HIS A 191 -10.39 -5.93 -4.26
N VAL A 192 -11.13 -6.07 -5.36
CA VAL A 192 -10.59 -5.91 -6.72
C VAL A 192 -10.85 -4.49 -7.22
N ALA A 193 -9.82 -3.87 -7.80
CA ALA A 193 -9.99 -2.71 -8.66
C ALA A 193 -9.96 -3.19 -10.11
N ILE A 194 -11.10 -3.13 -10.81
CA ILE A 194 -11.20 -3.68 -12.16
C ILE A 194 -10.20 -2.97 -13.09
N GLY A 195 -9.42 -3.77 -13.82
CA GLY A 195 -8.35 -3.30 -14.70
C GLY A 195 -6.97 -3.15 -14.04
N THR A 196 -6.82 -3.39 -12.73
CA THR A 196 -5.49 -3.31 -12.08
C THR A 196 -4.75 -4.64 -12.06
N ASP A 197 -5.48 -5.75 -12.04
CA ASP A 197 -4.92 -7.10 -11.93
C ASP A 197 -4.94 -7.81 -13.28
N PHE A 198 -3.89 -8.60 -13.58
CA PHE A 198 -3.73 -9.17 -14.92
C PHE A 198 -4.78 -10.22 -15.27
N ILE A 199 -5.35 -10.91 -14.28
CA ILE A 199 -6.36 -11.95 -14.52
C ILE A 199 -7.60 -11.38 -15.22
N HIS A 200 -7.85 -10.07 -15.13
CA HIS A 200 -8.93 -9.39 -15.84
C HIS A 200 -8.80 -9.44 -17.36
N LEU A 201 -7.61 -9.72 -17.89
CA LEU A 201 -7.35 -9.87 -19.33
C LEU A 201 -7.69 -11.28 -19.83
N HIS A 202 -7.86 -12.25 -18.92
CA HIS A 202 -8.06 -13.65 -19.27
C HIS A 202 -9.54 -13.92 -19.63
N PRO A 203 -9.86 -14.64 -20.71
CA PRO A 203 -11.25 -14.89 -21.13
C PRO A 203 -12.07 -15.73 -20.14
N ALA A 204 -11.42 -16.45 -19.22
CA ALA A 204 -12.08 -17.17 -18.15
C ALA A 204 -12.56 -16.27 -16.99
N VAL A 205 -12.20 -14.98 -16.98
CA VAL A 205 -12.61 -14.02 -15.96
C VAL A 205 -13.68 -13.11 -16.56
N ASP A 206 -14.92 -13.30 -16.15
CA ASP A 206 -16.03 -12.44 -16.53
C ASP A 206 -16.28 -11.37 -15.45
N GLY A 207 -16.60 -10.15 -15.89
CA GLY A 207 -16.79 -9.02 -14.99
C GLY A 207 -18.00 -9.15 -14.06
N ALA A 208 -19.02 -9.94 -14.42
CA ALA A 208 -20.21 -10.13 -13.61
C ALA A 208 -19.90 -10.98 -12.38
N SER A 209 -19.25 -12.13 -12.56
CA SER A 209 -18.81 -12.99 -11.47
C SER A 209 -17.75 -12.32 -10.60
N LEU A 210 -16.77 -11.66 -11.22
CA LEU A 210 -15.71 -10.92 -10.52
C LEU A 210 -16.31 -9.81 -9.63
N GLY A 211 -17.21 -9.01 -10.20
CA GLY A 211 -17.90 -7.95 -9.47
C GLY A 211 -18.76 -8.50 -8.34
N ALA A 212 -19.54 -9.56 -8.60
CA ALA A 212 -20.39 -10.18 -7.58
C ALA A 212 -19.57 -10.74 -6.40
N ALA A 213 -18.51 -11.49 -6.68
CA ALA A 213 -17.67 -12.10 -5.64
C ALA A 213 -16.90 -11.04 -4.83
N SER A 214 -16.34 -10.01 -5.48
CA SER A 214 -15.63 -8.95 -4.77
C SER A 214 -16.58 -8.02 -3.99
N PHE A 215 -17.79 -7.79 -4.50
CA PHE A 215 -18.82 -7.05 -3.77
C PHE A 215 -19.32 -7.83 -2.55
N ARG A 216 -19.46 -9.15 -2.67
CA ARG A 216 -19.78 -10.03 -1.53
C ARG A 216 -18.70 -9.95 -0.44
N ASP A 217 -17.44 -9.94 -0.85
CA ASP A 217 -16.31 -9.71 0.05
C ASP A 217 -16.34 -8.32 0.71
N PHE A 218 -16.82 -7.28 0.01
CA PHE A 218 -17.08 -5.96 0.60
C PHE A 218 -18.16 -6.00 1.69
N GLU A 219 -19.23 -6.76 1.51
CA GLU A 219 -20.25 -6.93 2.57
C GLU A 219 -19.66 -7.61 3.81
N ILE A 220 -18.87 -8.68 3.60
CA ILE A 220 -18.21 -9.41 4.69
C ILE A 220 -17.26 -8.49 5.47
N VAL A 221 -16.41 -7.72 4.77
CA VAL A 221 -15.48 -6.81 5.45
C VAL A 221 -16.22 -5.68 6.17
N CYS A 222 -17.37 -5.23 5.65
CA CYS A 222 -18.20 -4.25 6.34
C CYS A 222 -18.76 -4.77 7.66
N ASP A 223 -19.16 -6.05 7.70
CA ASP A 223 -19.63 -6.67 8.95
C ASP A 223 -18.46 -6.82 9.94
N GLN A 224 -17.28 -7.25 9.48
CA GLN A 224 -16.07 -7.31 10.32
C GLN A 224 -15.69 -5.94 10.88
N VAL A 225 -15.73 -4.88 10.08
CA VAL A 225 -15.45 -3.51 10.51
C VAL A 225 -16.50 -3.03 11.51
N GLY A 226 -17.76 -3.42 11.34
CA GLY A 226 -18.82 -3.14 12.29
C GLY A 226 -18.58 -3.71 13.69
N ASP A 227 -17.71 -4.70 13.85
CA ASP A 227 -17.36 -5.33 15.12
C ASP A 227 -16.05 -4.79 15.74
N LEU A 228 -15.41 -3.79 15.11
CA LEU A 228 -14.11 -3.25 15.52
C LEU A 228 -14.14 -2.26 16.71
N GLU A 229 -15.24 -2.16 17.46
CA GLU A 229 -15.24 -1.38 18.71
C GLU A 229 -14.21 -1.94 19.70
N GLY A 230 -13.27 -1.10 20.15
CA GLY A 230 -12.10 -1.50 20.93
C GLY A 230 -11.14 -2.45 20.19
N GLY A 231 -11.33 -2.64 18.90
CA GLY A 231 -10.52 -3.51 18.04
C GLY A 231 -9.43 -2.75 17.28
N VAL A 232 -8.77 -3.47 16.37
CA VAL A 232 -7.70 -2.93 15.54
C VAL A 232 -7.98 -3.16 14.06
N TYR A 233 -7.78 -2.11 13.26
CA TYR A 233 -7.56 -2.26 11.83
C TYR A 233 -6.09 -2.00 11.50
N TRP A 234 -5.39 -3.00 10.97
CA TRP A 234 -4.00 -2.91 10.57
C TRP A 234 -3.89 -2.93 9.05
N ASN A 235 -3.54 -1.80 8.44
CA ASN A 235 -3.24 -1.69 7.02
C ASN A 235 -1.73 -1.86 6.76
N LEU A 236 -1.38 -2.93 6.07
CA LEU A 236 -0.03 -3.38 5.77
C LEU A 236 0.18 -3.46 4.24
N GLY A 237 0.63 -2.35 3.64
CA GLY A 237 1.09 -2.34 2.25
C GLY A 237 0.00 -2.13 1.19
N SER A 238 -1.19 -1.64 1.55
CA SER A 238 -2.16 -1.11 0.59
C SER A 238 -2.29 0.41 0.74
N ALA A 239 -2.07 1.15 -0.35
CA ALA A 239 -2.07 2.61 -0.33
C ALA A 239 -3.44 3.23 -0.65
N VAL A 240 -4.27 2.54 -1.45
CA VAL A 240 -5.53 3.12 -1.98
C VAL A 240 -6.71 2.17 -1.76
N VAL A 241 -6.69 0.97 -2.38
CA VAL A 241 -7.86 0.07 -2.43
C VAL A 241 -8.40 -0.24 -1.03
N LEU A 242 -7.59 -0.80 -0.15
CA LEU A 242 -8.05 -1.19 1.19
C LEU A 242 -8.37 -0.01 2.13
N PRO A 243 -7.60 1.11 2.14
CA PRO A 243 -8.02 2.32 2.83
C PRO A 243 -9.41 2.84 2.40
N GLU A 244 -9.71 2.88 1.09
CA GLU A 244 -11.01 3.31 0.59
C GLU A 244 -12.13 2.33 0.96
N VAL A 245 -11.89 1.02 0.84
CA VAL A 245 -12.81 -0.03 1.29
C VAL A 245 -13.12 0.12 2.77
N PHE A 246 -12.09 0.29 3.61
CA PHE A 246 -12.23 0.47 5.04
C PHE A 246 -13.04 1.73 5.38
N LEU A 247 -12.79 2.85 4.69
CA LEU A 247 -13.54 4.09 4.88
C LEU A 247 -15.04 3.90 4.60
N LYS A 248 -15.41 3.16 3.55
CA LYS A 248 -16.82 2.85 3.25
C LYS A 248 -17.43 1.89 4.27
N ALA A 249 -16.66 0.92 4.74
CA ALA A 249 -17.08 0.00 5.79
C ALA A 249 -17.36 0.72 7.12
N VAL A 250 -16.50 1.66 7.53
CA VAL A 250 -16.71 2.53 8.70
C VAL A 250 -17.98 3.38 8.53
N SER A 251 -18.16 3.98 7.35
CA SER A 251 -19.37 4.76 7.05
C SER A 251 -20.64 3.90 7.17
N ARG A 252 -20.62 2.65 6.68
CA ARG A 252 -21.73 1.71 6.85
C ARG A 252 -21.98 1.37 8.32
N ALA A 253 -20.92 1.10 9.09
CA ALA A 253 -21.04 0.81 10.53
C ALA A 253 -21.76 1.94 11.26
N HIS A 254 -21.33 3.19 11.07
CA HIS A 254 -21.97 4.36 11.68
C HIS A 254 -23.42 4.57 11.21
N ASN A 255 -23.69 4.37 9.92
CA ASN A 255 -25.05 4.48 9.40
C ASN A 255 -26.01 3.43 10.01
N LEU A 256 -25.49 2.27 10.43
CA LEU A 256 -26.25 1.23 11.14
C LEU A 256 -26.33 1.47 12.66
N GLY A 257 -25.88 2.62 13.16
CA GLY A 257 -25.87 2.93 14.59
C GLY A 257 -24.79 2.18 15.39
N ARG A 258 -23.85 1.51 14.71
CA ARG A 258 -22.68 0.91 15.39
C ARG A 258 -21.68 2.00 15.68
N HIS A 259 -21.15 1.96 16.90
CA HIS A 259 -20.13 2.90 17.31
C HIS A 259 -18.78 2.18 17.42
N LEU A 260 -17.72 2.82 16.95
CA LEU A 260 -16.38 2.25 16.85
C LEU A 260 -15.44 2.90 17.87
N GLN A 261 -15.93 3.21 19.08
CA GLN A 261 -15.09 3.80 20.12
C GLN A 261 -13.91 2.87 20.46
N GLY A 262 -12.76 3.47 20.72
CA GLY A 262 -11.55 2.71 21.05
C GLY A 262 -10.94 1.92 19.89
N LEU A 263 -11.49 2.02 18.67
CA LEU A 263 -10.85 1.49 17.46
C LEU A 263 -9.46 2.12 17.27
N THR A 264 -8.45 1.27 17.12
CA THR A 264 -7.11 1.71 16.73
C THR A 264 -6.83 1.36 15.27
N THR A 265 -6.41 2.34 14.48
CA THR A 265 -5.95 2.11 13.11
C THR A 265 -4.43 2.19 13.04
N ILE A 266 -3.80 1.18 12.43
CA ILE A 266 -2.35 1.10 12.25
C ILE A 266 -2.09 1.11 10.75
N SER A 267 -1.40 2.13 10.25
CA SER A 267 -0.94 2.16 8.86
C SER A 267 0.57 2.04 8.81
N THR A 268 1.04 1.03 8.08
CA THR A 268 2.48 0.78 7.85
C THR A 268 2.86 0.98 6.37
N THR A 269 1.92 1.49 5.58
CA THR A 269 2.18 1.91 4.20
C THR A 269 2.86 3.26 4.21
N VAL A 270 4.03 3.36 3.56
CA VAL A 270 4.61 4.66 3.20
C VAL A 270 3.77 5.25 2.07
N THR A 271 2.76 6.02 2.40
CA THR A 271 2.29 7.03 1.45
C THR A 271 3.44 8.02 1.32
N LEU A 272 4.04 8.17 0.14
CA LEU A 272 5.11 9.14 -0.13
C LEU A 272 4.76 10.51 0.48
N MET A 273 5.25 10.80 1.69
CA MET A 273 5.25 12.14 2.27
C MET A 273 6.42 12.91 1.68
N ALA A 274 6.34 13.19 0.38
CA ALA A 274 7.04 14.30 -0.24
C ALA A 274 6.00 15.35 -0.61
N VAL A 275 5.43 16.01 0.40
CA VAL A 275 4.72 17.27 0.21
C VAL A 275 5.42 18.32 1.07
N ILE A 276 6.26 19.12 0.43
CA ILE A 276 6.61 20.44 0.93
C ILE A 276 5.48 21.36 0.46
N THR A 277 4.51 21.63 1.33
CA THR A 277 3.67 22.82 1.20
C THR A 277 3.53 23.46 2.56
N ALA A 278 3.90 24.74 2.62
CA ALA A 278 3.57 25.61 3.72
C ALA A 278 2.13 26.07 3.51
N ASP A 279 1.19 25.56 4.31
CA ASP A 279 -0.21 25.99 4.20
C ASP A 279 -0.42 27.29 4.98
N THR A 280 -0.86 28.32 4.26
CA THR A 280 -1.54 29.49 4.83
C THR A 280 -3.06 29.35 4.66
N ILE A 281 -3.78 29.92 5.62
CA ILE A 281 -5.19 29.72 6.02
C ILE A 281 -6.29 29.83 4.92
N ASP A 282 -5.98 30.10 3.66
CA ASP A 282 -6.99 30.44 2.63
C ASP A 282 -7.67 29.23 1.94
N ASP A 283 -7.15 28.00 2.08
CA ASP A 283 -7.70 26.80 1.41
C ASP A 283 -8.94 26.18 2.06
N SER A 284 -9.56 26.86 3.03
CA SER A 284 -10.77 26.40 3.73
C SER A 284 -12.10 26.87 3.11
N ARG A 285 -12.09 27.47 1.92
CA ARG A 285 -13.33 27.94 1.26
C ARG A 285 -13.75 27.02 0.10
N VAL A 286 -14.84 26.28 0.33
CA VAL A 286 -15.58 25.53 -0.69
C VAL A 286 -16.17 26.51 -1.72
N PRO A 287 -15.86 26.42 -3.03
CA PRO A 287 -16.49 27.28 -4.03
C PRO A 287 -17.98 26.94 -4.18
N ARG A 288 -18.86 27.92 -3.99
CA ARG A 288 -20.26 27.85 -4.44
C ARG A 288 -20.27 27.86 -5.98
N MET A 289 -20.73 26.77 -6.60
CA MET A 289 -21.03 26.77 -8.03
C MET A 289 -22.33 27.58 -8.28
N SER A 290 -22.20 28.81 -8.77
CA SER A 290 -23.30 29.53 -9.41
C SER A 290 -23.17 29.39 -10.92
N SER A 291 -24.18 28.79 -11.54
CA SER A 291 -24.32 28.63 -12.99
C SER A 291 -24.56 29.99 -13.66
N THR A 292 -23.50 30.67 -14.11
CA THR A 292 -23.62 31.73 -15.13
C THR A 292 -22.27 31.97 -15.81
N GLN A 293 -21.85 31.06 -16.70
CA GLN A 293 -20.88 31.34 -17.76
C GLN A 293 -20.85 30.21 -18.81
N THR A 294 -22.01 29.88 -19.35
CA THR A 294 -22.10 29.42 -20.73
C THR A 294 -22.21 30.68 -21.58
N THR A 295 -21.41 30.80 -22.64
CA THR A 295 -21.31 31.90 -23.63
C THR A 295 -20.15 32.88 -23.42
N ALA A 296 -18.93 32.46 -23.77
CA ALA A 296 -18.00 33.24 -24.61
C ALA A 296 -16.73 32.41 -24.91
N MET A 297 -16.37 32.36 -26.19
CA MET A 297 -15.10 31.88 -26.77
C MET A 297 -14.95 30.39 -27.15
N MET A 298 -15.60 30.02 -28.26
CA MET A 298 -14.88 29.43 -29.40
C MET A 298 -14.58 30.57 -30.42
N PRO A 299 -13.62 30.49 -31.37
CA PRO A 299 -12.67 29.42 -31.74
C PRO A 299 -11.21 29.90 -31.99
N ARG A 300 -10.23 28.99 -31.95
CA ARG A 300 -9.05 29.00 -32.85
C ARG A 300 -8.42 27.61 -32.92
N VAL A 301 -8.96 26.81 -33.84
CA VAL A 301 -8.39 25.55 -34.33
C VAL A 301 -7.60 25.89 -35.62
N LEU A 302 -6.47 25.19 -35.81
CA LEU A 302 -5.56 25.15 -36.97
C LEU A 302 -4.58 26.31 -37.16
N GLN A 303 -3.28 26.04 -36.93
CA GLN A 303 -2.40 25.78 -38.06
C GLN A 303 -1.10 25.03 -37.68
N LEU A 304 -0.73 24.16 -38.60
CA LEU A 304 0.23 23.06 -38.57
C LEU A 304 1.72 23.47 -38.64
N ILE A 305 2.56 22.60 -38.07
CA ILE A 305 3.75 21.93 -38.66
C ILE A 305 4.54 22.70 -39.73
N ARG A 306 5.85 22.95 -39.48
CA ARG A 306 6.96 22.61 -40.41
C ARG A 306 8.37 22.89 -39.82
N THR A 307 9.22 21.86 -39.98
CA THR A 307 10.67 21.84 -40.33
C THR A 307 11.75 22.37 -39.36
N SER A 308 12.61 21.46 -38.90
CA SER A 308 14.07 21.65 -38.63
C SER A 308 14.84 21.84 -39.98
N PRO A 309 16.14 22.27 -40.06
CA PRO A 309 17.29 21.67 -39.35
C PRO A 309 18.53 22.58 -39.06
N ASN A 310 19.56 21.95 -38.45
CA ASN A 310 21.01 22.25 -38.40
C ASN A 310 21.53 23.31 -37.40
N VAL A 311 22.50 22.94 -36.54
CA VAL A 311 23.97 23.09 -36.78
C VAL A 311 24.78 22.37 -35.67
N LEU A 312 25.97 21.93 -36.07
CA LEU A 312 26.98 21.04 -35.50
C LEU A 312 28.11 21.80 -34.75
N VAL A 313 28.88 21.06 -33.92
CA VAL A 313 30.34 21.24 -33.57
C VAL A 313 30.64 22.31 -32.49
N SER A 314 31.53 22.19 -31.48
CA SER A 314 32.76 21.41 -31.19
C SER A 314 33.13 21.51 -29.69
N ASP A 315 33.77 20.46 -29.14
CA ASP A 315 34.69 20.48 -27.97
C ASP A 315 36.03 21.20 -28.32
N PRO A 316 36.87 21.74 -27.38
CA PRO A 316 37.67 20.90 -26.46
C PRO A 316 38.20 21.49 -25.12
N ILE A 317 38.50 20.56 -24.19
CA ILE A 317 39.67 20.40 -23.29
C ILE A 317 40.20 21.59 -22.44
N GLY A 318 40.34 21.35 -21.13
CA GLY A 318 41.32 22.03 -20.26
C GLY A 318 41.16 21.67 -18.77
N GLY A 319 42.02 20.78 -18.27
CA GLY A 319 41.98 20.28 -16.88
C GLY A 319 42.71 21.16 -15.86
N HIS A 320 42.44 20.92 -14.57
CA HIS A 320 43.41 20.99 -13.48
C HIS A 320 42.95 20.18 -12.26
N SER A 321 43.95 19.62 -11.58
CA SER A 321 43.94 18.58 -10.55
C SER A 321 43.42 19.02 -9.17
N ALA A 322 42.87 18.08 -8.40
CA ALA A 322 43.06 18.02 -6.95
C ALA A 322 42.88 16.59 -6.42
N HIS A 323 43.96 16.01 -5.91
CA HIS A 323 43.95 14.78 -5.12
C HIS A 323 43.20 14.98 -3.80
N ARG A 324 42.25 14.09 -3.50
CA ARG A 324 41.80 13.81 -2.12
C ARG A 324 41.58 12.32 -1.93
N HIS A 325 42.38 11.72 -1.05
CA HIS A 325 42.11 10.41 -0.47
C HIS A 325 40.78 10.44 0.29
N ARG A 326 39.89 9.47 0.02
CA ARG A 326 38.79 9.10 0.91
C ARG A 326 38.59 7.59 0.91
N CYS A 327 38.56 7.05 2.13
CA CYS A 327 38.22 5.68 2.50
C CYS A 327 36.95 5.18 1.79
N PRO A 328 36.86 3.90 1.37
CA PRO A 328 35.60 3.35 0.88
C PRO A 328 34.68 3.11 2.08
N SER A 329 33.66 3.95 2.23
CA SER A 329 32.47 3.56 2.97
C SER A 329 31.65 2.66 2.05
N THR A 330 31.57 1.37 2.38
CA THR A 330 30.58 0.46 1.81
C THR A 330 29.20 0.91 2.26
N VAL A 331 28.64 1.88 1.54
CA VAL A 331 27.23 2.23 1.61
C VAL A 331 26.48 1.10 0.93
N PHE A 332 25.86 0.21 1.72
CA PHE A 332 24.77 -0.62 1.23
C PHE A 332 23.65 0.32 0.76
N ARG A 333 23.59 0.57 -0.54
CA ARG A 333 22.40 1.14 -1.17
C ARG A 333 21.39 0.01 -1.25
N TYR A 334 20.31 0.10 -0.47
CA TYR A 334 19.07 -0.51 -0.92
C TYR A 334 18.63 0.29 -2.14
N ASP A 335 18.49 -0.38 -3.28
CA ASP A 335 17.80 0.23 -4.42
C ASP A 335 16.38 0.54 -3.96
N ASP A 336 16.01 1.81 -3.99
CA ASP A 336 14.61 2.22 -3.97
C ASP A 336 13.98 1.59 -5.21
N GLN A 337 13.37 0.41 -5.04
CA GLN A 337 12.50 -0.20 -6.03
C GLN A 337 11.14 0.50 -5.90
N PRO A 338 10.82 1.53 -6.72
CA PRO A 338 9.42 1.94 -6.86
C PRO A 338 8.59 0.69 -7.17
N SER A 339 7.36 0.62 -6.66
CA SER A 339 6.46 -0.49 -7.01
C SER A 339 6.54 -0.72 -8.52
N ALA A 340 6.79 -1.96 -8.97
CA ALA A 340 7.10 -2.23 -10.37
C ALA A 340 6.02 -1.67 -11.34
N THR A 341 4.78 -1.58 -10.85
CA THR A 341 3.64 -0.90 -11.49
C THR A 341 3.87 0.59 -11.73
N THR A 342 4.40 1.34 -10.75
CA THR A 342 4.76 2.75 -10.91
C THR A 342 6.00 2.97 -11.78
N ALA A 343 6.98 2.05 -11.71
CA ALA A 343 8.20 2.12 -12.53
C ALA A 343 7.88 1.98 -14.03
N ALA A 344 7.02 1.03 -14.38
CA ALA A 344 6.59 0.77 -15.75
C ALA A 344 5.76 1.91 -16.36
N ALA A 345 4.82 2.47 -15.60
CA ALA A 345 4.05 3.64 -16.04
C ALA A 345 4.96 4.85 -16.30
N THR A 346 6.00 5.02 -15.48
CA THR A 346 6.98 6.12 -15.62
C THR A 346 7.94 5.88 -16.79
N ALA A 347 8.37 4.64 -17.03
CA ALA A 347 9.29 4.28 -18.12
C ALA A 347 8.65 4.35 -19.51
N ASN A 348 7.34 4.06 -19.62
CA ASN A 348 6.61 4.00 -20.88
C ASN A 348 5.75 5.24 -21.18
N SER A 349 5.71 6.23 -20.28
CA SER A 349 4.95 7.47 -20.46
C SER A 349 5.86 8.66 -20.78
N ARG A 350 5.70 9.27 -21.97
CA ARG A 350 6.24 10.63 -22.25
C ARG A 350 5.43 11.74 -21.57
N ILE A 351 4.35 11.38 -20.87
CA ILE A 351 3.51 12.30 -20.11
C ILE A 351 4.02 12.29 -18.67
N ARG A 352 4.44 13.45 -18.16
CA ARG A 352 4.62 13.65 -16.72
C ARG A 352 3.26 13.36 -16.08
N SER A 353 3.12 12.20 -15.45
CA SER A 353 1.92 11.86 -14.69
C SER A 353 1.74 12.93 -13.63
N GLN A 354 0.69 13.75 -13.76
CA GLN A 354 0.22 14.53 -12.63
C GLN A 354 -0.15 13.54 -11.53
N PRO A 355 0.14 13.83 -10.25
CA PRO A 355 -0.36 12.99 -9.17
C PRO A 355 -1.88 12.90 -9.32
N MET A 356 -2.35 11.66 -9.53
CA MET A 356 -3.77 11.31 -9.48
C MET A 356 -4.36 11.94 -8.23
N ILE A 357 -5.56 12.52 -8.36
CA ILE A 357 -6.30 13.22 -7.30
C ILE A 357 -6.24 12.38 -6.02
N HIS A 358 -5.37 12.78 -5.08
CA HIS A 358 -5.43 12.28 -3.72
C HIS A 358 -6.66 12.92 -3.10
N ALA A 359 -7.54 12.10 -2.53
CA ALA A 359 -8.60 12.57 -1.65
C ALA A 359 -7.95 13.18 -0.39
N THR A 360 -7.49 14.42 -0.50
CA THR A 360 -7.21 15.29 0.64
C THR A 360 -8.55 15.68 1.21
N ASN A 361 -9.11 14.87 2.11
CA ASN A 361 -10.07 15.25 3.15
C ASN A 361 -10.49 14.01 3.96
N SER A 362 -9.80 13.75 5.07
CA SER A 362 -10.38 13.01 6.19
C SER A 362 -10.63 14.02 7.33
N PRO A 363 -11.85 14.11 7.88
CA PRO A 363 -12.14 15.01 9.00
C PRO A 363 -11.27 14.64 10.20
N LYS A 364 -10.73 15.66 10.89
CA LYS A 364 -10.29 15.51 12.27
C LYS A 364 -11.55 15.33 13.12
N VAL A 365 -11.71 14.16 13.71
CA VAL A 365 -12.71 13.91 14.75
C VAL A 365 -12.21 14.61 16.02
N ALA A 366 -12.97 15.60 16.48
CA ALA A 366 -12.96 16.07 17.86
C ALA A 366 -14.09 15.36 18.60
#